data_AF-A0A923MS83-F1
#
_entry.id   AF-A0A923MS83-F1
#
_cell.length_a   1.000
_cell.length_b   1.000
_cell.length_c   1.000
_cell.angle_alpha   90.00
_cell.angle_beta   90.00
_cell.angle_gamma   90.00
#
_symmetry.space_group_name_H-M   'P 1'
#
loop_
_entity.id
_entity.type
_entity.pdbx_description
1 polymer ?
#
loop_
_entity_poly.entity_id
_entity_poly.type
_entity_poly.pdbx_seq_one_letter_code
_entity_poly.pdbx_strand_id
1 'polypeptide(L)'
;MKRAALLLLAGAAAAAAHAGPEYRNVTTGKPLRPGIYGRITVAAKAPPPPVIYAQPVIASQALVPARAQPVYLYVPPGQVRKWKENCARWSACDQAVLFVRVDDSPSRWGKWRERREAQLAMHERD
;
A
#
# COMPACT_ATOMS: atom_id res chain seq x y z
N MET A 1 9.62 -17.02 -62.39
CA MET A 1 8.58 -16.66 -61.41
C MET A 1 9.15 -16.82 -60.00
N LYS A 2 9.49 -15.74 -59.30
CA LYS A 2 9.96 -15.79 -57.90
C LYS A 2 8.92 -15.07 -57.03
N ARG A 3 8.15 -15.83 -56.24
CA ARG A 3 7.19 -15.29 -55.28
C ARG A 3 7.96 -14.83 -54.04
N ALA A 4 8.15 -13.53 -53.87
CA ALA A 4 8.61 -12.97 -52.61
C ALA A 4 7.40 -12.85 -51.68
N ALA A 5 7.29 -13.74 -50.70
CA ALA A 5 6.32 -13.63 -49.64
C ALA A 5 6.87 -12.66 -48.58
N LEU A 6 6.31 -11.44 -48.55
CA LEU A 6 6.53 -10.48 -47.47
C LEU A 6 5.76 -10.96 -46.25
N LEU A 7 6.49 -11.45 -45.24
CA LEU A 7 5.96 -11.73 -43.91
C LEU A 7 5.68 -10.40 -43.19
N LEU A 8 4.41 -10.03 -43.09
CA LEU A 8 3.95 -8.95 -42.22
C LEU A 8 4.02 -9.41 -40.76
N LEU A 9 5.04 -8.96 -40.04
CA LEU A 9 5.11 -9.03 -38.58
C LEU A 9 4.12 -8.02 -37.99
N ALA A 10 2.89 -8.47 -37.68
CA ALA A 10 1.95 -7.70 -36.89
C ALA A 10 2.42 -7.66 -35.44
N GLY A 11 3.03 -6.55 -35.04
CA GLY A 11 3.39 -6.28 -33.65
C GLY A 11 2.13 -6.11 -32.80
N ALA A 12 1.82 -7.08 -31.96
CA ALA A 12 0.82 -6.93 -30.91
C ALA A 12 1.37 -5.97 -29.84
N ALA A 13 0.97 -4.70 -29.92
CA ALA A 13 1.14 -3.78 -28.81
C ALA A 13 0.24 -4.28 -27.66
N ALA A 14 0.83 -4.97 -26.68
CA ALA A 14 0.16 -5.25 -25.43
C ALA A 14 -0.15 -3.90 -24.77
N ALA A 15 -1.40 -3.47 -24.84
CA ALA A 15 -1.89 -2.36 -24.04
C ALA A 15 -1.71 -2.75 -22.58
N ALA A 16 -0.67 -2.20 -21.93
CA ALA A 16 -0.54 -2.27 -20.48
C ALA A 16 -1.84 -1.68 -19.91
N ALA A 17 -2.68 -2.52 -19.32
CA ALA A 17 -3.83 -2.09 -18.56
C ALA A 17 -3.31 -1.24 -17.40
N HIS A 18 -3.29 0.08 -17.59
CA HIS A 18 -2.97 1.01 -16.54
C HIS A 18 -4.15 0.99 -15.57
N ALA A 19 -4.05 0.12 -14.55
CA ALA A 19 -4.86 0.24 -13.36
C ALA A 19 -4.59 1.62 -12.76
N GLY A 20 -5.48 2.59 -13.03
CA GLY A 20 -5.55 3.82 -12.27
C GLY A 20 -5.63 3.47 -10.77
N PRO A 21 -5.10 4.31 -9.87
CA PRO A 21 -4.71 3.85 -8.53
C PRO A 21 -5.93 3.43 -7.73
N GLU A 22 -6.08 2.12 -7.67
CA GLU A 22 -7.10 1.36 -6.97
C GLU A 22 -7.11 1.67 -5.46
N TYR A 23 -5.94 2.10 -4.97
CA TYR A 23 -5.66 2.46 -3.60
C TYR A 23 -4.99 3.83 -3.54
N ARG A 24 -5.48 4.70 -2.64
CA ARG A 24 -4.95 6.06 -2.46
C ARG A 24 -4.70 6.36 -1.00
N ASN A 25 -3.65 7.11 -0.72
CA ASN A 25 -3.44 7.68 0.61
C ASN A 25 -4.45 8.82 0.81
N VAL A 26 -5.17 8.79 1.93
CA VAL A 26 -6.25 9.77 2.23
C VAL A 26 -5.71 11.19 2.32
N THR A 27 -4.53 11.37 2.90
CA THR A 27 -3.93 12.68 3.13
C THR A 27 -3.37 13.29 1.84
N THR A 28 -2.71 12.48 1.00
CA THR A 28 -2.07 13.00 -0.22
C THR A 28 -2.95 12.91 -1.46
N GLY A 29 -4.00 12.08 -1.44
CA GLY A 29 -4.83 11.75 -2.61
C GLY A 29 -4.08 10.99 -3.72
N LYS A 30 -2.78 10.71 -3.53
CA LYS A 30 -1.90 10.07 -4.51
C LYS A 30 -1.94 8.54 -4.37
N PRO A 31 -1.50 7.79 -5.41
CA PRO A 31 -1.27 6.36 -5.30
C PRO A 31 -0.40 5.99 -4.10
N LEU A 32 -0.54 4.76 -3.59
CA LEU A 32 0.35 4.20 -2.59
C LEU A 32 1.81 4.27 -3.06
N ARG A 33 2.70 4.78 -2.21
CA ARG A 33 4.15 4.81 -2.46
C ARG A 33 4.90 4.40 -1.19
N PRO A 34 6.00 3.64 -1.31
CA PRO A 34 6.83 3.28 -0.16
C PRO A 34 7.23 4.49 0.67
N GLY A 35 6.99 4.37 1.97
CA GLY A 35 7.35 5.36 2.98
C GLY A 35 6.50 6.64 3.03
N ILE A 36 5.44 6.75 2.22
CA ILE A 36 4.35 7.71 2.46
C ILE A 36 3.26 6.98 3.23
N TYR A 37 3.34 7.05 4.56
CA TYR A 37 2.43 6.38 5.48
C TYR A 37 1.10 7.11 5.61
N GLY A 38 0.04 6.39 6.00
CA GLY A 38 -1.29 6.98 6.06
C GLY A 38 -2.42 5.98 6.09
N ARG A 39 -3.63 6.51 6.27
CA ARG A 39 -4.86 5.78 5.96
C ARG A 39 -5.04 5.66 4.47
N ILE A 40 -5.52 4.51 4.04
CA ILE A 40 -5.69 4.17 2.64
C ILE A 40 -7.17 4.00 2.34
N THR A 41 -7.63 4.62 1.25
CA THR A 41 -8.95 4.37 0.67
C THR A 41 -8.82 3.37 -0.46
N VAL A 42 -9.73 2.41 -0.48
CA VAL A 42 -9.86 1.38 -1.50
C VAL A 42 -11.08 1.72 -2.35
N ALA A 43 -10.94 1.73 -3.68
CA ALA A 43 -12.07 1.98 -4.57
C ALA A 43 -13.13 0.87 -4.44
N ALA A 44 -14.41 1.21 -4.58
CA ALA A 44 -15.51 0.26 -4.31
C ALA A 44 -15.51 -1.01 -5.20
N LYS A 45 -14.91 -0.95 -6.40
CA LYS A 45 -14.82 -2.09 -7.33
C LYS A 45 -13.45 -2.79 -7.30
N ALA A 46 -12.58 -2.39 -6.38
CA ALA A 46 -11.25 -2.95 -6.23
C ALA A 46 -11.27 -4.26 -5.44
N PRO A 47 -10.44 -5.26 -5.77
CA PRO A 47 -9.92 -6.20 -4.77
C PRO A 47 -9.43 -5.52 -3.49
N PRO A 48 -9.48 -6.22 -2.34
CA PRO A 48 -8.79 -5.80 -1.13
C PRO A 48 -7.28 -5.68 -1.37
N PRO A 49 -6.62 -4.65 -0.82
CA PRO A 49 -5.18 -4.51 -0.95
C PRO A 49 -4.47 -5.67 -0.24
N PRO A 50 -3.24 -6.02 -0.67
CA PRO A 50 -2.44 -7.00 0.04
C PRO A 50 -2.15 -6.50 1.46
N VAL A 51 -2.32 -7.38 2.45
CA VAL A 51 -2.14 -7.04 3.87
C VAL A 51 -0.97 -7.80 4.50
N ILE A 52 -0.49 -7.30 5.64
CA ILE A 52 0.52 -7.98 6.47
C ILE A 52 -0.12 -9.16 7.20
N TYR A 53 -1.30 -8.94 7.80
CA TYR A 53 -2.09 -9.94 8.51
C TYR A 53 -3.49 -9.97 7.92
N ALA A 54 -4.02 -11.17 7.67
CA ALA A 54 -5.38 -11.35 7.16
C ALA A 54 -6.44 -11.04 8.22
N GLN A 55 -6.11 -11.23 9.50
CA GLN A 55 -6.98 -10.87 10.62
C GLN A 55 -6.72 -9.41 11.03
N PRO A 56 -7.77 -8.60 11.23
CA PRO A 56 -7.61 -7.23 11.71
C PRO A 56 -6.97 -7.21 13.11
N VAL A 57 -6.04 -6.27 13.30
CA VAL A 57 -5.36 -6.06 14.58
C VAL A 57 -6.05 -4.93 15.33
N ILE A 58 -6.35 -5.16 16.60
CA ILE A 58 -6.94 -4.17 17.52
C ILE A 58 -5.91 -3.91 18.62
N ALA A 59 -5.65 -2.64 18.95
CA ALA A 59 -4.64 -2.27 19.94
C ALA A 59 -5.17 -2.34 21.37
N SER A 60 -6.39 -1.86 21.60
CA SER A 60 -7.05 -1.86 22.90
C SER A 60 -7.95 -3.10 23.06
N GLN A 61 -8.40 -3.34 24.29
CA GLN A 61 -9.48 -4.28 24.59
C GLN A 61 -10.87 -3.68 24.32
N ALA A 62 -10.95 -2.57 23.58
CA ALA A 62 -12.23 -1.96 23.27
C ALA A 62 -13.11 -2.95 22.52
N LEU A 63 -14.40 -2.92 22.88
CA LEU A 63 -15.40 -3.73 22.22
C LEU A 63 -15.66 -3.15 20.82
N VAL A 64 -14.91 -3.66 19.84
CA VAL A 64 -15.16 -3.34 18.43
C VAL A 64 -16.43 -4.07 18.00
N PRO A 65 -17.47 -3.37 17.52
CA PRO A 65 -18.68 -4.04 17.05
C PRO A 65 -18.34 -5.08 15.99
N ALA A 66 -18.96 -6.26 16.04
CA ALA A 66 -18.68 -7.34 15.08
C ALA A 66 -18.92 -6.93 13.61
N ARG A 67 -19.74 -5.89 13.38
CA ARG A 67 -20.03 -5.34 12.05
C ARG A 67 -19.15 -4.14 11.66
N ALA A 68 -18.20 -3.73 12.50
CA ALA A 68 -17.32 -2.62 12.19
C ALA A 68 -16.41 -2.99 11.02
N GLN A 69 -16.41 -2.17 9.97
CA GLN A 69 -15.51 -2.37 8.84
C GLN A 69 -14.08 -2.05 9.25
N PRO A 70 -13.10 -2.89 8.89
CA PRO A 70 -11.71 -2.62 9.24
C PRO A 70 -11.19 -1.40 8.47
N VAL A 71 -10.28 -0.66 9.09
CA VAL A 71 -9.56 0.44 8.45
C VAL A 71 -8.25 -0.04 7.85
N TYR A 72 -7.98 0.37 6.61
CA TYR A 72 -6.73 0.08 5.93
C TYR A 72 -5.69 1.15 6.27
N LEU A 73 -4.58 0.73 6.89
CA LEU A 73 -3.48 1.62 7.23
C LEU A 73 -2.16 1.13 6.65
N TYR A 74 -1.40 2.04 6.03
CA TYR A 74 0.00 1.81 5.69
C TYR A 74 0.88 2.49 6.74
N VAL A 75 1.58 1.68 7.54
CA VAL A 75 2.26 2.11 8.78
C VAL A 75 3.74 1.69 8.74
N PRO A 76 4.66 2.46 9.34
CA PRO A 76 6.05 2.04 9.46
C PRO A 76 6.19 0.67 10.13
N PRO A 77 7.01 -0.26 9.61
CA PRO A 77 7.09 -1.63 10.13
C PRO A 77 7.38 -1.73 11.63
N GLY A 78 8.18 -0.81 12.18
CA GLY A 78 8.46 -0.77 13.62
C GLY A 78 7.24 -0.46 14.48
N GLN A 79 6.31 0.35 13.97
CA GLN A 79 5.05 0.68 14.67
C GLN A 79 4.03 -0.45 14.53
N VAL A 80 4.00 -1.17 13.40
CA VAL A 80 3.15 -2.37 13.25
C VAL A 80 3.49 -3.40 14.32
N ARG A 81 4.80 -3.63 14.59
CA ARG A 81 5.25 -4.56 15.63
C ARG A 81 4.91 -4.11 17.05
N LYS A 82 4.78 -2.80 17.27
CA LYS A 82 4.50 -2.15 18.55
C LYS A 82 3.17 -1.39 18.45
N TRP A 83 2.15 -2.09 17.95
CA TRP A 83 0.91 -1.42 17.54
C TRP A 83 0.19 -0.80 18.74
N LYS A 84 0.15 -1.50 19.88
CA LYS A 84 -0.47 -1.03 21.12
C LYS A 84 0.09 0.32 21.58
N GLU A 85 1.40 0.53 21.41
CA GLU A 85 2.07 1.77 21.80
C GLU A 85 1.93 2.89 20.76
N ASN A 86 1.62 2.55 19.50
CA ASN A 86 1.62 3.51 18.39
C ASN A 86 0.23 3.84 17.83
N CYS A 87 -0.82 3.12 18.24
CA CYS A 87 -2.17 3.27 17.69
C CYS A 87 -2.73 4.70 17.79
N ALA A 88 -2.36 5.45 18.84
CA ALA A 88 -2.85 6.79 19.10
C ALA A 88 -2.46 7.78 17.99
N ARG A 89 -1.29 7.59 17.39
CA ARG A 89 -0.78 8.43 16.29
C ARG A 89 -1.60 8.32 15.01
N TRP A 90 -2.39 7.26 14.90
CA TRP A 90 -3.24 6.95 13.76
C TRP A 90 -4.73 7.07 14.09
N SER A 91 -5.06 7.52 15.32
CA SER A 91 -6.43 7.57 15.84
C SER A 91 -7.18 6.24 15.64
N ALA A 92 -6.48 5.12 15.91
CA ALA A 92 -6.94 3.78 15.56
C ALA A 92 -6.77 2.76 16.71
N CYS A 93 -6.74 3.23 17.96
CA CYS A 93 -6.61 2.34 19.13
C CYS A 93 -7.80 1.39 19.29
N ASP A 94 -9.00 1.90 19.05
CA ASP A 94 -10.27 1.19 19.21
C ASP A 94 -10.84 0.76 17.85
N GLN A 95 -9.98 0.58 16.84
CA GLN A 95 -10.38 0.19 15.50
C GLN A 95 -9.76 -1.14 15.11
N ALA A 96 -10.49 -1.92 14.32
CA ALA A 96 -9.97 -3.08 13.61
C ALA A 96 -9.10 -2.59 12.45
N VAL A 97 -7.78 -2.82 12.52
CA VAL A 97 -6.83 -2.34 11.51
C VAL A 97 -6.32 -3.47 10.64
N LEU A 98 -6.39 -3.29 9.33
CA LEU A 98 -5.67 -4.09 8.36
C LEU A 98 -4.45 -3.31 7.85
N PHE A 99 -3.26 -3.82 8.11
CA PHE A 99 -2.03 -3.18 7.67
C PHE A 99 -1.74 -3.51 6.21
N VAL A 100 -1.81 -2.50 5.36
CA VAL A 100 -1.55 -2.63 3.92
C VAL A 100 -0.06 -2.85 3.67
N ARG A 101 0.25 -3.80 2.81
CA ARG A 101 1.56 -4.01 2.22
C ARG A 101 1.63 -3.20 0.93
N VAL A 102 2.63 -2.35 0.81
CA VAL A 102 2.98 -1.71 -0.46
C VAL A 102 4.20 -2.44 -0.99
N ASP A 103 4.25 -2.74 -2.29
CA ASP A 103 5.43 -3.38 -2.89
C ASP A 103 6.70 -2.57 -2.59
N ASP A 104 7.82 -3.25 -2.40
CA ASP A 104 9.06 -2.70 -1.82
C ASP A 104 8.96 -2.13 -0.39
N SER A 105 7.81 -2.17 0.29
CA SER A 105 7.75 -1.88 1.72
C SER A 105 8.66 -2.86 2.46
N PRO A 106 9.53 -2.42 3.39
CA PRO A 106 10.45 -3.30 4.11
C PRO A 106 9.69 -4.15 5.13
N SER A 107 8.85 -5.08 4.67
CA SER A 107 8.48 -6.23 5.46
C SER A 107 9.68 -7.17 5.46
N ARG A 108 10.57 -6.96 6.46
CA ARG A 108 11.69 -7.81 6.96
C ARG A 108 13.11 -7.18 6.80
N TRP A 109 13.59 -6.55 7.89
CA TRP A 109 14.98 -6.57 8.39
C TRP A 109 16.19 -6.26 7.48
N GLY A 110 16.24 -5.13 6.76
CA GLY A 110 17.54 -4.69 6.18
C GLY A 110 17.59 -3.31 5.51
N LYS A 111 16.63 -2.99 4.62
CA LYS A 111 16.75 -1.82 3.72
C LYS A 111 16.00 -0.55 4.14
N TRP A 112 15.48 -0.48 5.37
CA TRP A 112 14.67 0.68 5.78
C TRP A 112 15.49 1.97 5.94
N ARG A 113 16.77 1.86 6.33
CA ARG A 113 17.67 3.01 6.51
C ARG A 113 17.97 3.71 5.18
N GLU A 114 18.35 2.91 4.18
CA GLU A 114 18.67 3.36 2.82
C GLU A 114 17.49 4.07 2.14
N ARG A 115 16.26 3.55 2.31
CA ARG A 115 15.07 4.22 1.77
C ARG A 115 14.68 5.48 2.53
N ARG A 116 14.83 5.51 3.86
CA ARG A 116 14.60 6.73 4.64
C ARG A 116 15.51 7.86 4.15
N GLU A 117 16.78 7.55 3.92
CA GLU A 117 17.75 8.51 3.38
C GLU A 117 17.32 8.98 1.98
N ALA A 118 16.97 8.06 1.07
CA ALA A 118 16.46 8.42 -0.25
C ALA A 118 15.18 9.28 -0.20
N GLN A 119 14.28 9.00 0.75
CA GLN A 119 13.04 9.77 0.93
C GLN A 119 13.29 11.16 1.48
N LEU A 120 14.16 11.30 2.48
CA LEU A 120 14.58 12.61 3.02
C LEU A 120 15.25 13.44 1.91
N ALA A 121 16.14 12.82 1.14
CA ALA A 121 16.81 13.46 0.02
C ALA A 121 15.87 13.83 -1.15
N MET A 122 14.67 13.23 -1.26
CA MET A 122 13.65 13.73 -2.19
C MET A 122 12.91 14.94 -1.61
N HIS A 123 12.63 14.95 -0.32
CA HIS A 123 11.89 16.01 0.36
C HIS A 123 12.73 17.30 0.54
N GLU A 124 14.06 17.19 0.51
CA GLU A 124 14.99 18.34 0.51
C GLU A 124 15.19 18.97 -0.88
N ARG A 125 14.70 18.35 -1.96
CA ARG A 125 14.84 18.87 -3.33
C ARG A 125 13.59 19.58 -3.85
N ASP A 126 12.54 19.64 -3.03
CA ASP A 126 11.32 20.43 -3.26
C ASP A 126 11.40 21.72 -2.43
#